data_AF-A0A919K2G6-F1
#
_entry.id   AF-A0A919K2G6-F1
#
_cell.length_a   1.000
_cell.length_b   1.000
_cell.length_c   1.000
_cell.angle_alpha   90.00
_cell.angle_beta   90.00
_cell.angle_gamma   90.00
#
_symmetry.space_group_name_H-M   'P 1'
#
loop_
_entity.id
_entity.type
_entity.pdbx_description
1 polymer ?
#
loop_
_entity_poly.entity_id
_entity_poly.type
_entity_poly.pdbx_seq_one_letter_code
_entity_poly.pdbx_strand_id
1 'polypeptide(L)'
;MFENLNWWEIGALLLLALLIFGERLPKVIADGMRMLRGLRAMAQNATTDLNRELGTDLELQDLHPKAFIRKHLLSEEDEEAIRKPLQGLFDDVKKDLNGVKSDLTEVAAAADIKSHTTPAPAATPSLPEKKLDLDAT
;
A
#
# COMPACT_ATOMS: atom_id res chain seq x y z
N MET A 1 -5.28 -0.52 -1.26
CA MET A 1 -3.87 -0.47 -0.78
C MET A 1 -3.75 0.25 0.57
N PHE A 2 -4.39 1.42 0.75
CA PHE A 2 -4.42 2.12 2.06
C PHE A 2 -5.24 1.42 3.16
N GLU A 3 -6.08 0.44 2.81
CA GLU A 3 -6.91 -0.32 3.77
C GLU A 3 -6.08 -1.29 4.64
N ASN A 4 -4.84 -1.60 4.25
CA ASN A 4 -3.92 -2.42 5.05
C ASN A 4 -3.05 -1.57 6.01
N LEU A 5 -3.29 -0.26 6.09
CA LEU A 5 -2.45 0.65 6.85
C LEU A 5 -2.81 0.63 8.33
N ASN A 6 -1.89 0.11 9.13
CA ASN A 6 -2.01 0.01 10.58
C ASN A 6 -1.70 1.35 11.25
N TRP A 7 -2.19 1.57 12.48
CA TRP A 7 -1.91 2.80 13.23
C TRP A 7 -0.41 3.07 13.42
N TRP A 8 0.41 2.04 13.56
CA TRP A 8 1.86 2.19 13.69
C TRP A 8 2.53 2.67 12.40
N GLU A 9 2.03 2.24 11.23
CA GLU A 9 2.52 2.67 9.92
C GLU A 9 2.14 4.12 9.65
N ILE A 10 0.94 4.54 10.07
CA ILE A 10 0.54 5.96 10.04
C ILE A 10 1.50 6.80 10.88
N GLY A 11 1.89 6.31 12.07
CA GLY A 11 2.90 6.96 12.91
C GLY A 11 4.26 7.07 12.21
N ALA A 12 4.71 5.99 11.56
CA ALA A 12 5.96 5.97 10.79
C ALA A 12 5.93 6.97 9.62
N LEU A 13 4.81 7.06 8.88
CA LEU A 13 4.62 8.02 7.80
C LEU A 13 4.60 9.46 8.29
N LEU A 14 3.98 9.72 9.45
CA LEU A 14 4.02 11.05 10.08
C LEU A 14 5.45 11.45 10.46
N LEU A 15 6.21 10.54 11.05
CA LEU A 15 7.63 10.79 11.36
C LEU A 15 8.43 11.06 10.08
N LEU A 16 8.21 10.28 9.01
CA LEU A 16 8.87 10.50 7.73
C LEU A 16 8.48 11.85 7.11
N ALA A 17 7.20 12.23 7.18
CA ALA A 17 6.74 13.53 6.71
C ALA A 17 7.39 14.66 7.51
N LEU A 18 7.49 14.54 8.84
CA LEU A 18 8.23 15.51 9.66
C LEU A 18 9.72 15.54 9.28
N LEU A 19 10.35 14.41 8.94
CA LEU A 19 11.76 14.40 8.53
C LEU A 19 11.98 15.11 7.18
N ILE A 20 11.09 14.90 6.22
CA ILE A 20 11.21 15.49 4.86
C ILE A 20 10.82 16.97 4.86
N PHE A 21 9.69 17.30 5.47
CA PHE A 21 9.12 18.64 5.41
C PHE A 21 9.49 19.52 6.62
N GLY A 22 9.79 18.91 7.76
CA GLY A 22 10.12 19.60 9.01
C GLY A 22 9.05 20.62 9.40
N GLU A 23 9.50 21.83 9.70
CA GLU A 23 8.68 22.96 10.11
C GLU A 23 7.76 23.49 9.01
N ARG A 24 7.95 23.07 7.76
CA ARG A 24 7.16 23.53 6.61
C ARG A 24 5.90 22.71 6.41
N LEU A 25 5.75 21.58 7.09
CA LEU A 25 4.59 20.69 6.97
C LEU A 25 3.25 21.43 7.17
N PRO A 26 3.07 22.30 8.20
CA PRO A 26 1.83 23.06 8.37
C PRO A 26 1.55 24.01 7.19
N LYS A 27 2.60 24.59 6.62
CA LYS A 27 2.51 25.48 5.46
C LYS A 27 2.09 24.72 4.20
N VAL A 28 2.68 23.54 3.95
CA VAL A 28 2.32 22.68 2.82
C VAL A 28 0.86 22.21 2.92
N ILE A 29 0.41 21.82 4.12
CA ILE A 29 -1.00 21.48 4.35
C ILE A 29 -1.89 22.69 4.07
N ALA A 30 -1.54 23.87 4.59
CA ALA A 30 -2.33 25.08 4.39
C ALA A 30 -2.45 25.45 2.89
N ASP A 31 -1.36 25.34 2.14
CA ASP A 31 -1.34 25.65 0.71
C ASP A 31 -2.13 24.62 -0.10
N GLY A 32 -1.99 23.32 0.22
CA GLY A 32 -2.80 22.26 -0.37
C GLY A 32 -4.30 22.44 -0.07
N MET A 33 -4.65 22.83 1.15
CA MET A 33 -6.04 23.11 1.54
C MET A 33 -6.61 24.33 0.82
N ARG A 34 -5.82 25.40 0.63
CA ARG A 34 -6.23 26.56 -0.18
C ARG A 34 -6.48 26.17 -1.63
N MET A 35 -5.60 25.35 -2.22
CA MET A 35 -5.76 24.85 -3.58
C MET A 35 -7.02 23.98 -3.71
N LEU A 36 -7.25 23.07 -2.77
CA LEU A 36 -8.46 22.24 -2.73
C LEU A 36 -9.74 23.08 -2.62
N ARG A 37 -9.73 24.11 -1.78
CA ARG A 37 -10.87 25.03 -1.62
C ARG A 37 -11.13 25.82 -2.89
N GLY A 38 -10.07 26.28 -3.56
CA GLY A 38 -10.14 26.95 -4.86
C GLY A 38 -10.73 26.04 -5.94
N LEU A 39 -10.23 24.81 -6.06
CA LEU A 39 -10.76 23.80 -6.97
C LEU A 39 -12.24 23.50 -6.70
N ARG A 40 -12.62 23.36 -5.42
CA ARG A 40 -14.02 23.12 -5.04
C ARG A 40 -14.93 24.30 -5.39
N ALA A 41 -14.47 25.54 -5.18
CA ALA A 41 -15.22 26.73 -5.56
C ALA A 41 -15.33 26.86 -7.09
N MET A 42 -14.25 26.61 -7.83
CA MET A 42 -14.23 26.64 -9.29
C MET A 42 -15.17 25.59 -9.89
N ALA A 43 -15.18 24.37 -9.35
CA ALA A 43 -16.12 23.32 -9.75
C ALA A 43 -17.58 23.75 -9.51
N GLN A 44 -17.89 24.32 -8.35
CA GLN A 44 -19.24 24.80 -8.03
C GLN A 44 -19.68 25.96 -8.93
N ASN A 45 -18.79 26.92 -9.19
CA ASN A 45 -19.09 28.06 -10.05
C ASN A 45 -19.30 27.62 -11.51
N ALA A 46 -18.42 26.76 -12.05
CA ALA A 46 -18.58 26.24 -13.41
C ALA A 46 -19.87 25.42 -13.57
N THR A 47 -20.25 24.62 -12.56
CA THR A 47 -21.54 23.91 -12.54
C THR A 47 -22.72 24.88 -12.50
N THR A 48 -22.61 25.97 -11.71
CA THR A 48 -23.66 26.98 -11.59
C THR A 48 -23.84 27.77 -12.88
N ASP A 49 -22.75 28.17 -13.53
CA ASP A 49 -22.77 28.94 -14.78
C ASP A 49 -23.31 28.09 -15.95
N LEU A 50 -22.90 26.82 -16.06
CA LEU A 50 -23.46 25.88 -17.05
C LEU A 50 -24.95 25.62 -16.83
N ASN A 51 -25.41 25.49 -15.58
CA ASN A 51 -26.83 25.32 -15.27
C ASN A 51 -27.65 26.59 -15.63
N ARG A 52 -27.04 27.77 -15.45
CA ARG A 52 -27.69 29.06 -15.68
C ARG A 52 -27.80 29.42 -17.16
N GLU A 53 -26.82 29.02 -17.97
CA GLU A 53 -26.77 29.31 -19.41
C GLU A 53 -27.45 28.25 -20.29
N LEU A 54 -27.50 26.99 -19.87
CA LEU A 54 -28.12 25.92 -20.68
C LEU A 54 -29.61 25.68 -20.38
N GLY A 55 -30.16 26.24 -19.30
CA GLY A 55 -31.61 26.19 -19.00
C GLY A 55 -32.23 24.80 -18.97
N THR A 56 -31.40 23.76 -18.93
CA THR A 56 -31.78 22.36 -18.90
C THR A 56 -31.01 21.74 -17.75
N ASP A 57 -31.79 21.18 -16.83
CA ASP A 57 -31.35 20.35 -15.73
C ASP A 57 -30.57 19.16 -16.30
N LEU A 58 -29.27 19.35 -16.53
CA LEU A 58 -28.35 18.24 -16.65
C LEU A 58 -28.43 17.54 -15.30
N GLU A 59 -29.22 16.48 -15.25
CA GLU A 59 -29.36 15.60 -14.10
C GLU A 59 -27.98 15.21 -13.59
N LEU A 60 -27.49 15.95 -12.60
CA LEU A 60 -26.34 15.63 -11.77
C LEU A 60 -26.57 14.37 -10.91
N GLN A 61 -27.58 13.55 -11.23
CA GLN A 61 -27.69 12.19 -10.70
C GLN A 61 -26.63 11.24 -11.27
N ASP A 62 -25.98 11.60 -12.39
CA ASP A 62 -24.94 10.76 -13.01
C ASP A 62 -23.52 11.37 -12.98
N LEU A 63 -23.18 12.07 -11.90
CA LEU A 63 -21.81 12.47 -11.58
C LEU A 63 -21.21 11.71 -10.37
N HIS A 64 -21.73 10.52 -10.08
CA HIS A 64 -20.90 9.53 -9.38
C HIS A 64 -19.91 8.94 -10.40
N PRO A 65 -18.59 8.93 -10.14
CA PRO A 65 -17.62 8.38 -11.09
C PRO A 65 -17.93 6.92 -11.46
N LYS A 66 -18.59 6.18 -10.55
CA LYS A 66 -19.09 4.81 -10.80
C LYS A 66 -20.32 4.74 -11.72
N ALA A 67 -21.17 5.76 -11.72
CA ALA A 67 -22.40 5.78 -12.51
C ALA A 67 -22.13 6.31 -13.94
N PHE A 68 -21.28 7.34 -14.07
CA PHE A 68 -20.84 7.88 -15.38
C PHE A 68 -20.02 6.86 -16.18
N ILE A 69 -19.12 6.11 -15.53
CA ILE A 69 -18.43 4.96 -16.16
C ILE A 69 -19.45 3.92 -16.61
N ARG A 70 -20.49 3.66 -15.81
CA ARG A 70 -21.53 2.69 -16.15
C ARG A 70 -22.46 3.13 -17.28
N LYS A 71 -22.64 4.43 -17.49
CA LYS A 71 -23.57 4.95 -18.51
C LYS A 71 -22.87 5.45 -19.78
N HIS A 72 -21.55 5.68 -19.75
CA HIS A 72 -20.77 6.11 -20.92
C HIS A 72 -19.61 5.17 -21.31
N LEU A 73 -19.17 4.24 -20.45
CA LEU A 73 -18.26 3.13 -20.84
C LEU A 73 -18.96 1.77 -20.98
N LEU A 74 -20.21 1.62 -20.51
CA LEU A 74 -21.00 0.39 -20.66
C LEU A 74 -22.28 0.64 -21.46
N SER A 75 -22.16 1.11 -22.70
CA SER A 75 -23.21 0.81 -23.68
C SER A 75 -23.24 -0.72 -23.86
N GLU A 76 -24.43 -1.30 -23.92
CA GLU A 76 -24.73 -2.74 -23.71
C GLU A 76 -23.98 -3.72 -24.63
N GLU A 77 -23.32 -3.23 -25.69
CA GLU A 77 -22.61 -4.02 -26.69
C GLU A 77 -21.13 -4.30 -26.31
N ASP A 78 -20.50 -3.45 -25.48
CA ASP A 78 -19.10 -3.59 -25.06
C ASP A 78 -18.92 -4.35 -23.73
N GLU A 79 -20.02 -4.67 -23.06
CA GLU A 79 -20.06 -5.28 -21.74
C GLU A 79 -19.47 -6.70 -21.73
N GLU A 80 -19.72 -7.52 -22.76
CA GLU A 80 -19.20 -8.88 -22.84
C GLU A 80 -17.74 -8.95 -23.34
N ALA A 81 -17.37 -8.03 -24.23
CA ALA A 81 -16.05 -7.96 -24.85
C ALA A 81 -14.96 -7.51 -23.86
N ILE A 82 -15.31 -6.64 -22.90
CA ILE A 82 -14.36 -6.10 -21.91
C ILE A 82 -14.38 -6.92 -20.61
N ARG A 83 -15.53 -7.51 -20.22
CA ARG A 83 -15.62 -8.30 -18.98
C ARG A 83 -14.78 -9.58 -19.00
N LYS A 84 -14.80 -10.34 -20.10
CA LYS A 84 -14.03 -11.59 -20.22
C LYS A 84 -12.52 -11.39 -20.04
N PRO A 85 -11.87 -10.44 -20.75
CA PRO A 85 -10.44 -10.21 -20.56
C PRO A 85 -10.13 -9.62 -19.18
N LEU A 86 -10.96 -8.71 -18.63
CA LEU A 86 -10.71 -8.17 -17.29
C LEU A 86 -10.85 -9.22 -16.18
N GLN A 87 -11.80 -10.15 -16.30
CA GLN A 87 -11.94 -11.28 -15.37
C GLN A 87 -10.75 -12.22 -15.46
N GLY A 88 -10.30 -12.56 -16.68
CA GLY A 88 -9.11 -13.38 -16.87
C GLY A 88 -7.85 -12.75 -16.28
N LEU A 89 -7.64 -11.46 -16.53
CA LEU A 89 -6.51 -10.71 -15.96
C LEU A 89 -6.59 -10.64 -14.43
N PHE A 90 -7.78 -10.45 -13.87
CA PHE A 90 -7.96 -10.41 -12.42
C PHE A 90 -7.72 -11.79 -11.77
N ASP A 91 -8.21 -12.87 -12.40
CA ASP A 91 -8.01 -14.22 -11.92
C ASP A 91 -6.54 -14.66 -12.02
N ASP A 92 -5.83 -14.29 -13.08
CA ASP A 92 -4.38 -14.53 -13.23
C ASP A 92 -3.59 -13.79 -12.14
N VAL A 93 -3.86 -12.50 -11.94
CA VAL A 93 -3.23 -11.72 -10.87
C VAL A 93 -3.52 -12.32 -9.49
N LYS A 94 -4.75 -12.77 -9.24
CA LYS A 94 -5.12 -13.41 -7.97
C LYS A 94 -4.41 -14.75 -7.78
N LYS A 95 -4.24 -15.53 -8.85
CA LYS A 95 -3.54 -16.81 -8.81
C LYS A 95 -2.06 -16.63 -8.54
N ASP A 96 -1.42 -15.67 -9.20
CA ASP A 96 0.00 -15.33 -8.98
C ASP A 96 0.23 -14.88 -7.54
N LEU A 97 -0.64 -14.03 -7.00
CA LEU A 97 -0.55 -13.57 -5.61
C LEU A 97 -0.72 -14.72 -4.60
N ASN A 98 -1.63 -15.66 -4.87
CA ASN A 98 -1.79 -16.84 -4.01
C ASN A 98 -0.59 -17.80 -4.10
N GLY A 99 0.02 -17.94 -5.29
CA GLY A 99 1.26 -18.68 -5.47
C GLY A 99 2.40 -18.09 -4.64
N VAL A 100 2.65 -16.78 -4.82
CA VAL A 100 3.68 -16.04 -4.07
C VAL A 100 3.45 -16.12 -2.56
N LYS A 101 2.21 -16.00 -2.10
CA LYS A 101 1.89 -16.15 -0.67
C LYS A 101 2.24 -17.53 -0.13
N SER A 102 2.03 -18.58 -0.92
CA SER A 102 2.34 -19.96 -0.54
C SER A 102 3.84 -20.18 -0.47
N ASP A 103 4.59 -19.72 -1.48
CA ASP A 103 6.06 -19.81 -1.51
C ASP A 103 6.69 -19.05 -0.34
N LEU A 104 6.19 -17.85 -0.02
CA LEU A 104 6.65 -17.07 1.13
C LEU A 104 6.36 -17.78 2.46
N THR A 105 5.21 -18.46 2.56
CA THR A 105 4.85 -19.23 3.76
C THR A 105 5.71 -20.47 3.91
N GLU A 106 6.03 -21.15 2.81
CA GLU A 106 6.93 -22.31 2.79
C GLU A 106 8.37 -21.93 3.15
N VAL A 107 8.89 -20.84 2.58
CA VAL A 107 10.22 -20.31 2.94
C VAL A 107 10.26 -19.86 4.40
N ALA A 108 9.20 -19.21 4.89
CA ALA A 108 9.09 -18.83 6.29
C ALA A 108 9.07 -20.07 7.21
N ALA A 109 8.30 -21.10 6.85
CA ALA A 109 8.25 -22.36 7.59
C ALA A 109 9.61 -23.10 7.54
N ALA A 110 10.30 -23.11 6.41
CA ALA A 110 11.63 -23.70 6.27
C ALA A 110 12.70 -22.92 7.07
N ALA A 111 12.58 -21.59 7.14
CA ALA A 111 13.44 -20.74 7.97
C ALA A 111 13.19 -20.97 9.48
N ASP A 112 11.93 -21.19 9.88
CA ASP A 112 11.54 -21.51 11.26
C ASP A 112 12.02 -22.92 11.68
N ILE A 113 11.89 -23.92 10.80
CA ILE A 113 12.41 -25.28 11.00
C ILE A 113 13.95 -25.29 11.10
N LYS A 114 14.65 -24.49 10.27
CA LYS A 114 16.11 -24.32 10.38
C LYS A 114 16.53 -23.65 11.69
N SER A 115 15.64 -22.90 12.31
CA SER A 115 15.85 -22.31 13.65
C SER A 115 15.65 -23.34 14.78
N HIS A 116 14.99 -24.48 14.51
CA HIS A 116 14.70 -25.52 15.49
C HIS A 116 15.43 -26.87 15.31
N THR A 117 16.28 -27.03 14.30
CA THR A 117 17.23 -28.16 14.22
C THR A 117 18.66 -27.65 14.11
N THR A 118 19.32 -27.52 15.26
CA THR A 118 20.75 -27.80 15.42
C THR A 118 20.97 -28.23 16.88
N PRO A 119 21.15 -29.54 17.19
CA PRO A 119 21.92 -29.92 18.35
C PRO A 119 23.38 -29.51 18.08
N ALA A 120 23.91 -28.69 18.97
CA ALA A 120 25.25 -28.14 18.92
C ALA A 120 26.35 -29.22 18.74
N PRO A 121 27.35 -28.95 17.89
CA PRO A 121 28.68 -29.48 18.08
C PRO A 121 29.64 -28.30 18.27
N ALA A 122 29.71 -27.75 19.49
CA ALA A 122 30.85 -26.94 19.91
C ALA A 122 30.70 -26.51 21.38
N ALA A 123 31.34 -27.25 22.27
CA ALA A 123 31.80 -26.69 23.54
C ALA A 123 33.21 -27.18 23.80
N THR A 124 34.17 -26.61 23.07
CA THR A 124 35.54 -26.48 23.58
C THR A 124 35.72 -25.00 23.92
N PRO A 125 35.85 -24.68 25.22
CA PRO A 125 36.53 -23.45 25.57
C PRO A 125 37.47 -23.68 26.76
N SER A 126 38.79 -23.62 26.53
CA SER A 126 39.71 -23.13 27.57
C SER A 126 41.12 -22.88 27.01
N LEU A 127 41.40 -21.58 26.89
CA LEU A 127 42.63 -20.85 27.18
C LEU A 127 43.94 -21.65 27.47
N PRO A 128 45.09 -21.24 26.91
CA PRO A 128 46.38 -21.82 27.29
C PRO A 128 46.84 -21.27 28.65
N GLU A 129 46.70 -22.05 29.72
CA GLU A 129 47.44 -21.79 30.97
C GLU A 129 48.82 -22.45 30.88
N LYS A 130 49.81 -21.60 30.61
CA LYS A 130 51.22 -21.88 30.84
C LYS A 130 51.51 -21.78 32.34
N LYS A 131 51.81 -22.92 32.97
CA LYS A 131 52.54 -22.99 34.25
C LYS A 131 53.66 -24.01 34.05
N LEU A 132 54.89 -23.52 34.02
CA LEU A 132 56.11 -24.31 34.10
C LEU A 132 56.25 -24.91 35.51
N ASP A 133 57.06 -25.98 35.58
CA ASP A 133 57.87 -26.40 36.74
C ASP A 133 57.07 -26.99 37.92
N LEU A 134 57.55 -27.93 38.73
CA LEU A 134 58.80 -28.70 38.88
C LEU A 134 58.50 -29.68 40.04
N ASP A 135 59.28 -30.75 40.18
CA ASP A 135 59.39 -31.56 41.41
C ASP A 135 58.16 -32.34 41.92
N ALA A 136 58.23 -33.68 41.81
CA ALA A 136 58.34 -34.57 42.98
C ALA A 136 58.21 -36.05 42.55
N THR A 137 59.28 -36.80 42.83
CA THR A 137 59.43 -38.24 43.19
C THR A 137 58.37 -39.24 42.76
#